data_AF-A0A8S0PBZ7-F1
#
_entry.id   AF-A0A8S0PBZ7-F1
#
_cell.length_a   1.000
_cell.length_b   1.000
_cell.length_c   1.000
_cell.angle_alpha   90.00
_cell.angle_beta   90.00
_cell.angle_gamma   90.00
#
_symmetry.space_group_name_H-M   'P 1'
#
loop_
_entity.id
_entity.type
_entity.pdbx_description
1 polymer ?
#
loop_
_entity_poly.entity_id
_entity_poly.type
_entity_poly.pdbx_seq_one_letter_code
_entity_poly.pdbx_strand_id
1 'polypeptide(L)'
;MIMTQHICKRFALFSSKNASFFTNPHFSLSFSLLFFSSSTKKQAKNAPAVSDFLLHKHKFSLETVSQVSSVLNRVKGLEKSDSLLQFLKESGFSKAQLEKVVKTQPGLLSASIDNTIKPKIKIFQDLGFSANDIAEIISNDPVILHRSADKRFTPSLSVLTSLLGSSAEVAKVLKISG
;
A
#
# COMPACT_ATOMS: atom_id res chain seq x y z
N MET A 1 6.29 23.59 -24.32
CA MET A 1 6.58 23.43 -22.87
C MET A 1 5.38 23.76 -21.95
N ILE A 2 4.16 23.93 -22.47
CA ILE A 2 2.96 24.32 -21.70
C ILE A 2 1.93 23.16 -21.57
N MET A 3 2.03 22.10 -22.40
CA MET A 3 1.09 20.96 -22.36
C MET A 3 1.30 19.99 -21.19
N THR A 4 2.51 19.92 -20.61
CA THR A 4 2.80 19.04 -19.47
C THR A 4 2.14 19.50 -18.16
N GLN A 5 1.89 20.80 -17.99
CA GLN A 5 1.30 21.35 -16.77
C GLN A 5 -0.22 21.08 -16.66
N HIS A 6 -0.92 21.01 -17.80
CA HIS A 6 -2.36 20.74 -17.84
C HIS A 6 -2.70 19.27 -17.60
N ILE A 7 -1.84 18.35 -18.04
CA ILE A 7 -2.01 16.90 -17.79
C ILE A 7 -1.79 16.59 -16.31
N CYS A 8 -0.76 17.16 -15.68
CA CYS A 8 -0.51 17.00 -14.24
C CYS A 8 -1.64 17.57 -13.37
N LYS A 9 -2.21 18.73 -13.72
CA LYS A 9 -3.37 19.30 -12.99
C LYS A 9 -4.64 18.45 -13.14
N ARG A 10 -4.86 17.81 -14.30
CA ARG A 10 -6.02 16.92 -14.50
C ARG A 10 -5.85 15.59 -13.77
N PHE A 11 -4.62 15.09 -13.63
CA PHE A 11 -4.34 13.90 -12.83
C PHE A 11 -4.44 14.18 -11.32
N ALA A 12 -3.99 15.35 -10.85
CA ALA A 12 -4.24 15.80 -9.48
C ALA A 12 -5.74 15.89 -9.17
N LEU A 13 -6.58 16.29 -10.13
CA LEU A 13 -8.04 16.27 -9.97
C LEU A 13 -8.66 14.87 -10.03
N PHE A 14 -8.03 13.91 -10.72
CA PHE A 14 -8.44 12.50 -10.71
C PHE A 14 -7.99 11.78 -9.41
N SER A 15 -6.90 12.25 -8.81
CA SER A 15 -6.38 11.79 -7.51
C SER A 15 -7.14 12.43 -6.32
N SER A 16 -7.64 13.66 -6.46
CA SER A 16 -8.16 14.47 -5.35
C SER A 16 -9.67 14.38 -5.10
N LYS A 17 -10.49 13.86 -6.04
CA LYS A 17 -11.95 13.72 -5.81
C LYS A 17 -12.35 12.35 -5.26
N ASN A 18 -11.85 12.02 -4.07
CA ASN A 18 -12.62 11.37 -3.00
C ASN A 18 -11.77 11.23 -1.72
N ALA A 19 -11.44 12.37 -1.11
CA ALA A 19 -11.17 12.42 0.32
C ALA A 19 -12.52 12.34 1.06
N SER A 20 -13.18 11.19 1.02
CA SER A 20 -14.46 10.98 1.72
C SER A 20 -14.80 9.51 1.89
N PHE A 21 -13.86 8.71 2.39
CA PHE A 21 -14.23 7.48 3.12
C PHE A 21 -13.23 7.27 4.25
N PHE A 22 -13.34 8.11 5.27
CA PHE A 22 -13.16 7.80 6.71
C PHE A 22 -13.39 9.10 7.49
N THR A 23 -14.63 9.61 7.50
CA THR A 23 -15.04 10.66 8.43
C THR A 23 -16.41 10.35 9.04
N ASN A 24 -16.35 9.87 10.28
CA ASN A 24 -17.20 10.20 11.44
C ASN A 24 -18.71 9.84 11.46
N PRO A 25 -19.38 9.89 12.64
CA PRO A 25 -18.88 10.12 14.01
C PRO A 25 -19.44 9.15 15.07
N HIS A 26 -18.70 8.95 16.17
CA HIS A 26 -19.22 9.23 17.51
C HIS A 26 -18.03 9.30 18.47
N PHE A 27 -17.41 10.48 18.51
CA PHE A 27 -16.41 10.83 19.49
C PHE A 27 -17.14 11.60 20.60
N SER A 28 -17.51 10.90 21.68
CA SER A 28 -17.88 11.55 22.92
C SER A 28 -16.64 11.58 23.81
N LEU A 29 -16.01 12.75 23.85
CA LEU A 29 -14.84 13.04 24.67
C LEU A 29 -15.35 13.37 26.09
N SER A 30 -15.61 12.34 26.89
CA SER A 30 -15.71 12.54 28.34
C SER A 30 -14.31 12.40 28.93
N PHE A 31 -13.74 13.54 29.25
CA PHE A 31 -12.53 13.69 30.03
C PHE A 31 -12.86 13.25 31.47
N SER A 32 -12.55 12.01 31.83
CA SER A 32 -12.46 11.59 33.23
C SER A 32 -11.01 11.20 33.50
N LEU A 33 -10.28 12.17 34.05
CA LEU A 33 -9.06 11.90 34.79
C LEU A 33 -9.39 11.05 36.02
N LEU A 34 -8.38 10.27 36.41
CA LEU A 34 -8.27 9.41 37.59
C LEU A 34 -8.87 8.01 37.40
N PHE A 35 -7.98 7.01 37.27
CA PHE A 35 -7.76 6.16 38.44
C PHE A 35 -6.38 5.50 38.43
N PHE A 36 -5.94 5.31 39.66
CA PHE A 36 -4.63 4.90 40.13
C PHE A 36 -4.40 3.39 39.95
N SER A 37 -3.12 2.99 39.94
CA SER A 37 -2.58 1.72 40.48
C SER A 37 -2.15 0.56 39.55
N SER A 38 -0.82 0.38 39.56
CA SER A 38 0.01 -0.84 39.72
C SER A 38 -0.43 -2.24 39.26
N SER A 39 0.44 -2.82 38.41
CA SER A 39 0.93 -4.20 38.35
C SER A 39 -0.06 -5.38 38.27
N THR A 40 -0.02 -6.13 37.16
CA THR A 40 0.54 -7.50 37.11
C THR A 40 0.56 -8.04 35.67
N LYS A 41 1.60 -8.83 35.40
CA LYS A 41 1.94 -9.49 34.14
C LYS A 41 0.77 -10.30 33.56
N LYS A 42 0.63 -10.30 32.23
CA LYS A 42 0.36 -11.53 31.46
C LYS A 42 0.82 -11.39 30.01
N GLN A 43 2.07 -11.81 29.82
CA GLN A 43 2.60 -12.23 28.53
C GLN A 43 1.82 -13.49 28.12
N ALA A 44 0.83 -13.35 27.25
CA ALA A 44 0.17 -14.48 26.62
C ALA A 44 0.95 -14.84 25.36
N LYS A 45 1.83 -15.84 25.46
CA LYS A 45 2.31 -16.58 24.29
C LYS A 45 1.12 -17.33 23.71
N ASN A 46 0.87 -17.21 22.40
CA ASN A 46 0.45 -18.26 21.47
C ASN A 46 0.22 -17.63 20.07
N ALA A 47 0.96 -18.13 19.07
CA ALA A 47 1.20 -17.62 17.71
C ALA A 47 2.19 -16.43 17.61
N PRO A 48 3.25 -16.52 16.76
CA PRO A 48 4.14 -15.40 16.52
C PRO A 48 3.34 -14.27 15.86
N ALA A 49 3.42 -13.08 16.44
CA ALA A 49 2.74 -11.92 15.90
C ALA A 49 3.31 -11.59 14.51
N VAL A 50 2.47 -11.04 13.62
CA VAL A 50 2.92 -10.58 12.30
C VAL A 50 4.10 -9.59 12.43
N SER A 51 4.16 -8.83 13.52
CA SER A 51 5.29 -7.95 13.86
C SER A 51 6.62 -8.68 14.01
N ASP A 52 6.66 -9.78 14.78
CA ASP A 52 7.89 -10.55 15.03
C ASP A 52 8.41 -11.14 13.72
N PHE A 53 7.47 -11.56 12.88
CA PHE A 53 7.77 -12.12 11.58
C PHE A 53 8.39 -11.11 10.62
N LEU A 54 7.80 -9.91 10.52
CA LEU A 54 8.36 -8.83 9.70
C LEU A 54 9.77 -8.47 10.16
N LEU A 55 9.99 -8.38 11.47
CA LEU A 55 11.28 -8.06 12.07
C LEU A 55 12.32 -9.15 11.81
N HIS A 56 11.99 -10.42 12.04
CA HIS A 56 12.96 -11.51 12.03
C HIS A 56 13.16 -12.17 10.66
N LYS A 57 12.09 -12.41 9.90
CA LYS A 57 12.15 -13.09 8.59
C LYS A 57 12.35 -12.11 7.44
N HIS A 58 11.51 -11.07 7.36
CA HIS A 58 11.64 -10.05 6.30
C HIS A 58 12.66 -8.96 6.62
N LYS A 59 13.28 -9.03 7.82
CA LYS A 59 14.32 -8.13 8.32
C LYS A 59 13.89 -6.68 8.42
N PHE A 60 12.58 -6.40 8.52
CA PHE A 60 12.06 -5.04 8.55
C PHE A 60 12.66 -4.23 9.71
N SER A 61 12.79 -2.92 9.54
CA SER A 61 13.30 -2.07 10.63
C SER A 61 12.36 -2.10 11.85
N LEU A 62 12.94 -2.07 13.05
CA LEU A 62 12.19 -2.04 14.30
C LEU A 62 11.24 -0.82 14.37
N GLU A 63 11.67 0.30 13.81
CA GLU A 63 10.88 1.53 13.70
C GLU A 63 9.61 1.29 12.86
N THR A 64 9.74 0.64 11.70
CA THR A 64 8.61 0.26 10.84
C THR A 64 7.62 -0.63 11.58
N VAL A 65 8.12 -1.69 12.20
CA VAL A 65 7.29 -2.67 12.90
C VAL A 65 6.55 -2.02 14.07
N SER A 66 7.22 -1.14 14.82
CA SER A 66 6.62 -0.39 15.92
C SER A 66 5.48 0.52 15.43
N GLN A 67 5.70 1.29 14.36
CA GLN A 67 4.70 2.20 13.78
C GLN A 67 3.41 1.48 13.39
N VAL A 68 3.54 0.28 12.80
CA VAL A 68 2.37 -0.46 12.29
C VAL A 68 1.85 -1.51 13.26
N SER A 69 2.51 -1.74 14.40
CA SER A 69 2.20 -2.82 15.36
C SER A 69 0.73 -2.87 15.78
N SER A 70 0.13 -1.72 16.09
CA SER A 70 -1.29 -1.62 16.47
C SER A 70 -2.25 -2.03 15.35
N VAL A 71 -1.88 -1.78 14.10
CA VAL A 71 -2.63 -2.17 12.90
C VAL A 71 -2.37 -3.63 12.55
N LEU A 72 -1.13 -4.11 12.70
CA LEU A 72 -0.74 -5.50 12.46
C LEU A 72 -1.47 -6.48 13.36
N ASN A 73 -1.82 -6.10 14.60
CA ASN A 73 -2.65 -6.92 15.49
C ASN A 73 -4.04 -7.23 14.91
N ARG A 74 -4.50 -6.46 13.92
CA ARG A 74 -5.78 -6.67 13.22
C ARG A 74 -5.62 -7.52 11.96
N VAL A 75 -4.39 -7.67 11.45
CA VAL A 75 -4.10 -8.50 10.28
C VAL A 75 -4.14 -9.96 10.70
N LYS A 76 -5.08 -10.71 10.12
CA LYS A 76 -5.26 -12.14 10.38
C LYS A 76 -4.52 -12.96 9.33
N GLY A 77 -3.63 -13.84 9.77
CA GLY A 77 -2.96 -14.84 8.92
C GLY A 77 -1.51 -14.47 8.58
N LEU A 78 -0.60 -15.11 9.29
CA LEU A 78 0.84 -15.00 9.07
C LEU A 78 1.26 -15.51 7.69
N GLU A 79 0.79 -16.71 7.33
CA GLU A 79 1.10 -17.38 6.06
C GLU A 79 0.69 -16.54 4.85
N LYS A 80 -0.46 -15.85 4.93
CA LYS A 80 -0.95 -14.96 3.87
C LYS A 80 -0.05 -13.74 3.71
N SER A 81 0.30 -13.11 4.83
CA SER A 81 1.18 -11.93 4.84
C SER A 81 2.56 -12.28 4.30
N ASP A 82 3.10 -13.45 4.69
CA ASP A 82 4.39 -13.93 4.20
C ASP A 82 4.37 -14.22 2.70
N SER A 83 3.39 -15.00 2.24
CA SER A 83 3.25 -15.35 0.83
C SER A 83 3.13 -14.10 -0.04
N LEU A 84 2.43 -13.06 0.45
CA LEU A 84 2.27 -11.80 -0.25
C LEU A 84 3.59 -11.03 -0.34
N LEU A 85 4.34 -10.93 0.75
CA LEU A 85 5.64 -10.25 0.76
C LEU A 85 6.66 -10.97 -0.10
N GLN A 86 6.67 -12.31 -0.07
CA GLN A 86 7.51 -13.14 -0.92
C GLN A 86 7.16 -12.94 -2.40
N PHE A 87 5.86 -12.95 -2.75
CA PHE A 87 5.41 -12.69 -4.11
C PHE A 87 5.80 -11.29 -4.61
N LEU A 88 5.66 -10.25 -3.78
CA LEU A 88 6.07 -8.89 -4.16
C LEU A 88 7.59 -8.82 -4.36
N LYS A 89 8.37 -9.48 -3.50
CA LYS A 89 9.82 -9.56 -3.66
C LYS A 89 10.22 -10.25 -4.97
N GLU A 90 9.59 -11.36 -5.31
CA GLU A 90 9.77 -12.08 -6.58
C GLU A 90 9.31 -11.24 -7.79
N SER A 91 8.34 -10.34 -7.59
CA SER A 91 7.88 -9.39 -8.60
C SER A 91 8.80 -8.17 -8.78
N GLY A 92 9.93 -8.11 -8.06
CA GLY A 92 10.96 -7.08 -8.21
C GLY A 92 10.97 -5.99 -7.14
N PHE A 93 10.18 -6.12 -6.07
CA PHE A 93 10.18 -5.12 -4.99
C PHE A 93 11.39 -5.29 -4.07
N SER A 94 12.09 -4.19 -3.83
CA SER A 94 13.15 -4.13 -2.82
C SER A 94 12.57 -4.15 -1.40
N LYS A 95 13.39 -4.56 -0.43
CA LYS A 95 13.01 -4.54 0.99
C LYS A 95 12.54 -3.14 1.45
N ALA A 96 13.25 -2.08 1.04
CA ALA A 96 12.88 -0.71 1.41
C ALA A 96 11.52 -0.30 0.84
N GLN A 97 11.20 -0.73 -0.40
CA GLN A 97 9.88 -0.52 -0.98
C GLN A 97 8.80 -1.31 -0.24
N LEU A 98 9.06 -2.55 0.16
CA LEU A 98 8.11 -3.35 0.95
C LEU A 98 7.85 -2.73 2.33
N GLU A 99 8.90 -2.24 3.01
CA GLU A 99 8.76 -1.49 4.26
C GLU A 99 7.89 -0.24 4.06
N LYS A 100 8.14 0.53 3.00
CA LYS A 100 7.34 1.71 2.65
C LYS A 100 5.87 1.35 2.40
N VAL A 101 5.59 0.30 1.62
CA VAL A 101 4.23 -0.19 1.36
C VAL A 101 3.52 -0.55 2.66
N VAL A 102 4.18 -1.29 3.55
CA VAL A 102 3.60 -1.72 4.83
C VAL A 102 3.40 -0.55 5.78
N LYS A 103 4.32 0.42 5.82
CA LYS A 103 4.15 1.67 6.59
C LYS A 103 2.93 2.45 6.12
N THR A 104 2.79 2.64 4.81
CA THR A 104 1.74 3.47 4.22
C THR A 104 0.38 2.78 4.23
N GLN A 105 0.34 1.47 3.93
CA GLN A 105 -0.90 0.69 3.84
C GLN A 105 -0.73 -0.70 4.46
N PRO A 106 -0.74 -0.83 5.80
CA PRO A 106 -0.59 -2.12 6.48
C PRO A 106 -1.69 -3.13 6.11
N GLY A 107 -2.89 -2.64 5.76
CA GLY A 107 -4.00 -3.46 5.32
C GLY A 107 -3.74 -4.24 4.03
N LEU A 108 -2.70 -3.90 3.26
CA LEU A 108 -2.32 -4.70 2.09
C LEU A 108 -1.88 -6.11 2.47
N LEU A 109 -1.37 -6.32 3.69
CA LEU A 109 -0.91 -7.64 4.16
C LEU A 109 -2.04 -8.68 4.26
N SER A 110 -3.30 -8.24 4.31
CA SER A 110 -4.46 -9.13 4.26
C SER A 110 -5.09 -9.29 2.87
N ALA A 111 -4.53 -8.65 1.85
CA ALA A 111 -5.06 -8.70 0.49
C ALA A 111 -4.85 -10.08 -0.15
N SER A 112 -5.76 -10.44 -1.07
CA SER A 112 -5.62 -11.68 -1.84
C SER A 112 -4.59 -11.49 -2.95
N ILE A 113 -3.58 -12.36 -2.98
CA ILE A 113 -2.57 -12.39 -4.05
C ILE A 113 -3.27 -12.63 -5.39
N ASP A 114 -4.05 -13.69 -5.51
CA ASP A 114 -4.64 -14.11 -6.78
C ASP A 114 -5.77 -13.20 -7.28
N ASN A 115 -6.58 -12.64 -6.37
CA ASN A 115 -7.75 -11.84 -6.76
C ASN A 115 -7.50 -10.33 -6.78
N THR A 116 -6.50 -9.84 -6.02
CA THR A 116 -6.26 -8.40 -5.88
C THR A 116 -4.90 -8.00 -6.45
N ILE A 117 -3.81 -8.58 -5.94
CA ILE A 117 -2.46 -8.07 -6.22
C ILE A 117 -1.99 -8.49 -7.62
N LYS A 118 -2.02 -9.79 -7.91
CA LYS A 118 -1.52 -10.39 -9.14
C LYS A 118 -2.21 -9.87 -10.40
N PRO A 119 -3.56 -9.70 -10.45
CA PRO A 119 -4.22 -9.14 -11.62
C PRO A 119 -3.75 -7.71 -11.94
N LYS A 120 -3.44 -6.92 -10.91
CA LYS A 120 -3.03 -5.51 -11.07
C LYS A 120 -1.61 -5.36 -11.55
N ILE A 121 -0.70 -6.18 -10.99
CA ILE A 121 0.66 -6.26 -11.49
C ILE A 121 0.65 -6.72 -12.95
N LYS A 122 -0.19 -7.72 -13.28
CA LYS A 122 -0.34 -8.20 -14.66
C LYS A 122 -0.81 -7.10 -15.61
N ILE A 123 -1.80 -6.29 -15.22
CA ILE A 123 -2.26 -5.17 -16.06
C ILE A 123 -1.12 -4.18 -16.36
N PHE A 124 -0.26 -3.85 -15.38
CA PHE A 124 0.91 -3.02 -15.65
C PHE A 124 1.87 -3.71 -16.63
N GLN A 125 2.13 -5.00 -16.45
CA GLN A 125 3.02 -5.77 -17.35
C GLN A 125 2.46 -5.83 -18.78
N ASP A 126 1.16 -6.10 -18.94
CA ASP A 126 0.47 -6.17 -20.22
C ASP A 126 0.49 -4.81 -20.95
N LEU A 127 0.56 -3.70 -20.20
CA LEU A 127 0.72 -2.34 -20.73
C LEU A 127 2.19 -1.96 -20.98
N GLY A 128 3.13 -2.87 -20.75
CA GLY A 128 4.56 -2.68 -21.05
C GLY A 128 5.35 -1.92 -20.00
N PHE A 129 4.91 -1.91 -18.74
CA PHE A 129 5.70 -1.34 -17.64
C PHE A 129 6.78 -2.34 -17.18
N SER A 130 7.98 -1.84 -16.85
CA SER A 130 9.03 -2.68 -16.28
C SER A 130 8.73 -3.07 -14.83
N ALA A 131 9.28 -4.18 -14.36
CA ALA A 131 9.14 -4.60 -12.95
C ALA A 131 9.60 -3.51 -11.96
N ASN A 132 10.67 -2.77 -12.32
CA ASN A 132 11.16 -1.66 -11.51
C ASN A 132 10.17 -0.48 -11.47
N ASP A 133 9.58 -0.11 -12.61
CA ASP A 133 8.56 0.94 -12.66
C ASP A 133 7.34 0.57 -11.81
N ILE A 134 6.90 -0.68 -11.90
CA ILE A 134 5.77 -1.21 -11.13
C ILE A 134 6.06 -1.14 -9.63
N ALA A 135 7.23 -1.61 -9.21
CA ALA A 135 7.64 -1.60 -7.82
C ALA A 135 7.69 -0.16 -7.27
N GLU A 136 8.26 0.77 -8.04
CA GLU A 136 8.36 2.18 -7.65
C GLU A 136 6.98 2.84 -7.54
N ILE A 137 6.14 2.71 -8.56
CA ILE A 137 4.77 3.28 -8.60
C ILE A 137 3.94 2.76 -7.42
N ILE A 138 3.92 1.44 -7.20
CA ILE A 138 3.13 0.84 -6.11
C ILE A 138 3.71 1.20 -4.75
N SER A 139 5.03 1.31 -4.61
CA SER A 139 5.65 1.71 -3.34
C SER A 139 5.37 3.16 -2.97
N ASN A 140 5.17 4.03 -3.96
CA ASN A 140 4.80 5.43 -3.76
C ASN A 140 3.30 5.60 -3.46
N ASP A 141 2.43 4.91 -4.21
CA ASP A 141 0.98 4.89 -3.96
C ASP A 141 0.43 3.45 -3.83
N PRO A 142 0.53 2.82 -2.64
CA PRO A 142 -0.03 1.49 -2.42
C PRO A 142 -1.57 1.46 -2.53
N VAL A 143 -2.24 2.60 -2.43
CA VAL A 143 -3.72 2.70 -2.53
C VAL A 143 -4.19 2.39 -3.94
N ILE A 144 -3.33 2.53 -4.95
CA ILE A 144 -3.62 2.14 -6.32
C ILE A 144 -4.06 0.66 -6.43
N LEU A 145 -3.57 -0.20 -5.53
CA LEU A 145 -3.93 -1.61 -5.46
C LEU A 145 -5.33 -1.89 -4.92
N HIS A 146 -6.00 -0.91 -4.30
CA HIS A 146 -7.40 -1.05 -3.86
C HIS A 146 -8.42 -0.56 -4.90
N ARG A 147 -7.98 0.17 -5.94
CA ARG A 147 -8.89 0.69 -6.97
C ARG A 147 -9.53 -0.48 -7.75
N SER A 148 -10.74 -0.35 -8.27
CA SER A 148 -11.30 -1.39 -9.15
C SER A 148 -10.44 -1.52 -10.42
N ALA A 149 -10.02 -2.75 -10.72
CA ALA A 149 -9.21 -3.07 -11.90
C ALA A 149 -9.93 -2.60 -13.18
N ASP A 150 -11.17 -3.05 -13.36
CA ASP A 150 -11.92 -2.86 -14.60
C ASP A 150 -12.49 -1.45 -14.74
N LYS A 151 -12.93 -0.84 -13.64
CA LYS A 151 -13.66 0.44 -13.71
C LYS A 151 -12.77 1.67 -13.73
N ARG A 152 -11.56 1.59 -13.17
CA ARG A 152 -10.71 2.77 -12.97
C ARG A 152 -9.27 2.55 -13.35
N PHE A 153 -8.71 1.40 -13.00
CA PHE A 153 -7.28 1.17 -13.14
C PHE A 153 -6.86 0.98 -14.61
N THR A 154 -7.44 0.00 -15.31
CA THR A 154 -7.10 -0.30 -16.71
C THR A 154 -7.44 0.84 -17.67
N PRO A 155 -8.65 1.45 -17.62
CA PRO A 155 -8.99 2.54 -18.53
C PRO A 155 -8.08 3.77 -18.36
N SER A 156 -7.71 4.10 -17.12
CA SER A 156 -6.84 5.26 -16.85
C SER A 156 -5.45 5.05 -17.42
N LEU A 157 -4.84 3.88 -17.21
CA LEU A 157 -3.51 3.59 -17.72
C LEU A 157 -3.48 3.50 -19.25
N SER A 158 -4.52 2.93 -19.87
CA SER A 158 -4.65 2.89 -21.33
C SER A 158 -4.73 4.29 -21.94
N VAL A 159 -5.56 5.18 -21.38
CA VAL A 159 -5.66 6.57 -21.83
C VAL A 159 -4.33 7.31 -21.66
N LEU A 160 -3.65 7.16 -20.52
CA LEU A 160 -2.35 7.79 -20.32
C LEU A 160 -1.30 7.29 -21.34
N THR A 161 -1.30 5.99 -21.62
CA THR A 161 -0.39 5.39 -22.60
C THR A 161 -0.66 5.92 -24.00
N SER A 162 -1.95 6.07 -24.37
CA SER A 162 -2.35 6.68 -25.65
C SER A 162 -1.97 8.16 -25.75
N LEU A 163 -2.00 8.91 -24.65
CA LEU A 163 -1.69 10.35 -24.65
C LEU A 163 -0.19 10.64 -24.61
N LEU A 164 0.58 9.82 -23.88
CA LEU A 164 2.02 10.01 -23.67
C LEU A 164 2.88 9.19 -24.63
N GLY A 165 2.27 8.30 -25.41
CA GLY A 165 2.91 7.52 -26.47
C GLY A 165 3.77 6.34 -25.99
N SER A 166 4.08 6.23 -24.70
CA SER A 166 4.80 5.06 -24.15
C SER A 166 4.52 4.84 -22.67
N SER A 167 4.61 3.59 -22.22
CA SER A 167 4.52 3.20 -20.81
C SER A 167 5.62 3.85 -19.95
N ALA A 168 6.80 4.08 -20.51
CA ALA A 168 7.91 4.75 -19.82
C ALA A 168 7.57 6.21 -19.45
N GLU A 169 6.93 6.96 -20.34
CA GLU A 169 6.47 8.33 -20.03
C GLU A 169 5.33 8.33 -19.01
N VAL A 170 4.40 7.37 -19.11
CA VAL A 170 3.37 7.18 -18.08
C VAL A 170 3.99 6.88 -16.72
N ALA A 171 4.99 6.00 -16.67
CA ALA A 171 5.68 5.64 -15.44
C ALA A 171 6.34 6.86 -14.78
N LYS A 172 7.02 7.72 -15.55
CA LYS A 172 7.60 8.97 -15.03
C LYS A 172 6.53 9.84 -14.36
N VAL A 173 5.37 10.03 -15.00
CA VAL A 173 4.28 10.83 -14.43
C VAL A 173 3.72 10.19 -13.16
N LEU A 174 3.49 8.87 -13.18
CA LEU A 174 2.93 8.17 -12.02
C LEU A 174 3.87 8.19 -10.80
N LYS A 175 5.18 8.04 -11.03
CA LYS A 175 6.20 8.11 -9.97
C LYS A 175 6.25 9.46 -9.25
N ILE A 176 5.97 10.55 -9.95
CA ILE A 176 5.95 11.92 -9.40
C ILE A 176 4.65 12.18 -8.63
N SER A 177 3.57 11.47 -8.95
CA SER A 177 2.22 11.76 -8.45
C SER A 177 1.82 11.07 -7.15
N GLY A 178 2.65 10.16 -6.63
CA GLY A 178 2.43 9.45 -5.35
C GLY A 178 3.42 9.91 -4.29
#